data_AF-A0A4C1ZJP1-F1
#
_entry.id   AF-A0A4C1ZJP1-F1
#
_cell.length_a   1.000
_cell.length_b   1.000
_cell.length_c   1.000
_cell.angle_alpha   90.00
_cell.angle_beta   90.00
_cell.angle_gamma   90.00
#
_symmetry.space_group_name_H-M   'P 1'
#
loop_
_entity.id
_entity.type
_entity.pdbx_description
1 polymer ?
#
loop_
_entity_poly.entity_id
_entity_poly.type
_entity_poly.pdbx_seq_one_letter_code
_entity_poly.pdbx_strand_id
1 'polypeptide(L)'
;MAKEAVNCLFYGETNPEEVMRTLEAIFGRPDALVIAEIEKLRALPKLTDSARDTCVVATNVNNIVATMKALNKENYLNNPAAIRIVLEKLTPSYTRA
;
A
#
# COMPACT_ATOMS: atom_id res chain seq x y z
N MET A 1 -16.16 22.02 6.46
CA MET A 1 -15.06 21.24 7.08
C MET A 1 -13.81 21.20 6.22
N ALA A 2 -13.74 20.46 5.09
CA ALA A 2 -12.50 20.41 4.31
C ALA A 2 -12.03 21.77 3.77
N LYS A 3 -12.96 22.54 3.17
CA LYS A 3 -12.70 23.88 2.63
C LYS A 3 -12.20 24.89 3.68
N GLU A 4 -12.75 24.86 4.89
CA GLU A 4 -12.36 25.80 5.97
C GLU A 4 -10.97 25.47 6.52
N ALA A 5 -10.66 24.18 6.69
CA ALA A 5 -9.32 23.74 7.10
C ALA A 5 -8.24 24.08 6.05
N VAL A 6 -8.56 23.91 4.76
CA VAL A 6 -7.69 24.33 3.64
C VAL A 6 -7.42 25.83 3.70
N ASN A 7 -8.46 26.66 3.92
CA ASN A 7 -8.29 28.10 4.04
C ASN A 7 -7.38 28.49 5.22
N CYS A 8 -7.54 27.87 6.39
CA CYS A 8 -6.65 28.12 7.54
C CYS A 8 -5.18 27.83 7.24
N LEU A 9 -4.88 26.79 6.45
CA LEU A 9 -3.51 26.44 6.06
C LEU A 9 -2.85 27.54 5.22
N PHE A 10 -3.59 28.13 4.28
CA PHE A 10 -3.09 29.24 3.47
C PHE A 10 -2.80 30.53 4.26
N TYR A 11 -3.43 30.71 5.42
CA TYR A 11 -3.13 31.87 6.30
C TYR A 11 -1.94 31.63 7.23
N GLY A 12 -1.61 30.37 7.56
CA GLY A 12 -0.56 30.00 8.52
C GLY A 12 0.76 29.55 7.88
N GLU A 13 0.70 28.90 6.72
CA GLU A 13 1.85 28.32 6.02
C GLU A 13 2.10 29.08 4.71
N THR A 14 3.28 29.70 4.57
CA THR A 14 3.65 30.50 3.38
C THR A 14 4.34 29.68 2.30
N ASN A 15 4.76 28.45 2.61
CA ASN A 15 5.38 27.55 1.66
C ASN A 15 4.35 26.61 1.00
N PRO A 16 4.17 26.66 -0.34
CA PRO A 16 3.27 25.77 -1.06
C PRO A 16 3.51 24.27 -0.81
N GLU A 17 4.75 23.85 -0.54
CA GLU A 17 5.04 22.44 -0.22
C GLU A 17 4.49 22.00 1.14
N GLU A 18 4.54 22.88 2.15
CA GLU A 18 4.01 22.58 3.48
C GLU A 18 2.49 22.46 3.43
N VAL A 19 1.83 23.39 2.75
CA VAL A 19 0.38 23.33 2.52
C VAL A 19 0.00 22.02 1.84
N MET A 20 0.78 21.57 0.84
CA MET A 20 0.48 20.32 0.15
C MET A 20 0.67 19.08 1.03
N ARG A 21 1.75 19.01 1.81
CA ARG A 21 1.94 17.92 2.78
C ARG A 21 0.85 17.89 3.83
N THR A 22 0.42 19.05 4.33
CA THR A 22 -0.64 19.12 5.34
C THR A 22 -1.99 18.71 4.77
N LEU A 23 -2.28 19.07 3.52
CA LEU A 23 -3.48 18.59 2.82
C LEU A 23 -3.45 17.07 2.59
N GLU A 24 -2.31 16.50 2.21
CA GLU A 24 -2.12 15.05 2.10
C GLU A 24 -2.30 14.34 3.45
N ALA A 25 -1.79 14.92 4.54
CA ALA A 25 -1.95 14.37 5.88
C ALA A 25 -3.41 14.40 6.36
N ILE A 26 -4.13 15.49 6.13
CA ILE A 26 -5.51 15.68 6.60
C ILE A 26 -6.52 14.97 5.70
N PHE A 27 -6.28 14.96 4.38
CA PHE A 27 -7.28 14.53 3.38
C PHE A 27 -6.83 13.36 2.51
N GLY A 28 -5.54 13.05 2.44
CA GLY A 28 -5.01 11.97 1.60
C GLY A 28 -5.38 10.57 2.07
N ARG A 29 -5.88 10.43 3.31
CA ARG A 29 -6.26 9.14 3.94
C ARG A 29 -5.24 8.02 3.69
N PRO A 30 -3.94 8.25 3.96
CA PRO A 30 -2.89 7.28 3.67
C PRO A 30 -3.14 5.93 4.34
N ASP A 31 -3.71 5.92 5.54
CA ASP A 31 -4.01 4.67 6.26
C ASP A 31 -5.14 3.85 5.60
N ALA A 32 -6.12 4.50 4.97
CA ALA A 32 -7.18 3.80 4.24
C ALA A 32 -6.63 3.14 2.97
N LEU A 33 -5.67 3.77 2.30
CA LEU A 33 -4.97 3.20 1.14
C LEU A 33 -4.10 2.02 1.57
N VAL A 34 -3.35 2.15 2.67
CA VAL A 34 -2.58 1.04 3.26
C VAL A 34 -3.47 -0.16 3.54
N ILE A 35 -4.63 0.04 4.20
CA ILE A 35 -5.59 -1.04 4.48
C ILE A 35 -6.08 -1.68 3.18
N ALA A 36 -6.42 -0.88 2.16
CA ALA A 36 -6.88 -1.38 0.87
C ALA A 36 -5.80 -2.23 0.17
N GLU A 37 -4.54 -1.82 0.21
CA GLU A 37 -3.43 -2.59 -0.37
C GLU A 37 -3.17 -3.91 0.37
N ILE A 38 -3.30 -3.93 1.70
CA ILE A 38 -3.21 -5.17 2.48
C ILE A 38 -4.37 -6.13 2.15
N GLU A 39 -5.58 -5.62 1.95
CA GLU A 39 -6.71 -6.46 1.56
C GLU A 39 -6.58 -6.99 0.12
N LYS A 40 -6.01 -6.21 -0.81
CA LYS A 40 -5.63 -6.72 -2.14
C LYS A 40 -4.62 -7.85 -2.04
N LEU A 41 -3.61 -7.72 -1.17
CA LEU A 41 -2.62 -8.77 -0.91
C LEU A 41 -3.29 -10.06 -0.39
N ARG A 42 -4.23 -9.92 0.54
CA ARG A 42 -5.02 -11.04 1.09
C ARG A 42 -5.92 -11.68 0.03
N ALA A 43 -6.46 -10.89 -0.90
CA ALA A 43 -7.32 -11.35 -1.98
C ALA A 43 -6.57 -12.01 -3.14
N LEU A 44 -5.23 -11.96 -3.16
CA LEU A 44 -4.45 -12.63 -4.21
C LEU A 44 -4.81 -14.12 -4.30
N PRO A 45 -4.92 -14.67 -5.51
CA PRO A 45 -5.09 -16.10 -5.69
C PRO A 45 -3.84 -16.84 -5.20
N LYS A 46 -4.01 -18.10 -4.81
CA LYS A 46 -2.85 -18.98 -4.57
C LYS A 46 -2.07 -19.14 -5.86
N LEU A 47 -0.75 -19.14 -5.78
CA LEU A 47 0.12 -19.41 -6.91
C LEU A 47 -0.14 -20.83 -7.43
N THR A 48 -0.45 -20.92 -8.72
CA THR A 48 -0.59 -22.15 -9.47
C THR A 48 0.68 -22.40 -10.30
N ASP A 49 0.84 -23.59 -10.87
CA ASP A 49 1.97 -23.90 -11.75
C ASP A 49 1.83 -23.26 -13.16
N SER A 50 0.81 -22.43 -13.38
CA SER A 50 0.63 -21.65 -14.60
C SER A 50 1.59 -20.46 -14.60
N ALA A 51 2.46 -20.39 -15.61
CA ALA A 51 3.37 -19.25 -15.81
C ALA A 51 2.61 -17.92 -15.97
N ARG A 52 1.42 -17.95 -16.59
CA ARG A 52 0.55 -16.77 -16.74
C ARG A 52 0.06 -16.29 -15.38
N ASP A 53 -0.45 -17.19 -14.55
CA ASP A 53 -1.03 -16.85 -13.26
C ASP A 53 0.06 -16.35 -12.31
N THR A 54 1.24 -16.95 -12.37
CA THR A 54 2.43 -16.49 -11.64
C THR A 54 2.83 -15.07 -12.01
N CYS A 55 2.83 -14.74 -13.31
CA CYS A 55 3.14 -13.38 -13.78
C CYS A 55 2.12 -12.35 -13.28
N VAL A 56 0.82 -12.70 -13.29
CA VAL A 56 -0.25 -11.83 -12.78
C VAL A 56 -0.10 -11.58 -11.27
N VAL A 57 0.15 -12.63 -10.49
CA VAL A 57 0.39 -12.50 -9.04
C VAL A 57 1.62 -11.63 -8.77
N ALA A 58 2.74 -11.88 -9.46
CA ALA A 58 3.97 -11.09 -9.31
C ALA A 58 3.75 -9.61 -9.64
N THR A 59 3.01 -9.32 -10.71
CA THR A 59 2.67 -7.94 -11.10
C THR A 59 1.85 -7.25 -10.02
N ASN A 60 0.83 -7.93 -9.48
CA ASN A 60 0.00 -7.37 -8.42
C ASN A 60 0.78 -7.13 -7.13
N VAL A 61 1.67 -8.04 -6.73
CA VAL A 61 2.57 -7.86 -5.59
C VAL A 61 3.48 -6.65 -5.80
N ASN A 62 4.08 -6.51 -6.98
CA ASN A 62 4.91 -5.35 -7.30
C ASN A 62 4.15 -4.02 -7.24
N ASN A 63 2.90 -4.00 -7.72
CA ASN A 63 2.05 -2.80 -7.66
C ASN A 63 1.70 -2.42 -6.20
N ILE A 64 1.39 -3.41 -5.35
CA ILE A 64 1.16 -3.20 -3.92
C ILE A 64 2.41 -2.62 -3.26
N VAL A 65 3.59 -3.21 -3.51
CA VAL A 65 4.87 -2.74 -2.96
C VAL A 65 5.18 -1.32 -3.44
N ALA A 66 5.00 -1.02 -4.72
CA ALA A 66 5.22 0.31 -5.29
C ALA A 66 4.30 1.36 -4.65
N THR A 67 3.04 1.02 -4.43
CA THR A 67 2.06 1.90 -3.76
C THR A 67 2.46 2.15 -2.31
N MET A 68 2.85 1.10 -1.57
CA MET A 68 3.30 1.22 -0.17
C MET A 68 4.57 2.07 -0.04
N LYS A 69 5.51 1.97 -1.01
CA LYS A 69 6.70 2.84 -1.08
C LYS A 69 6.32 4.29 -1.38
N ALA A 70 5.42 4.53 -2.33
CA ALA A 70 4.94 5.88 -2.65
C ALA A 70 4.26 6.55 -1.45
N LEU A 71 3.62 5.76 -0.58
CA LEU A 71 3.02 6.24 0.67
C LEU A 71 4.01 6.37 1.84
N ASN A 72 5.28 5.96 1.69
CA ASN A 72 6.26 5.81 2.79
C ASN A 72 5.78 4.88 3.91
N LYS A 73 5.07 3.80 3.55
CA LYS A 73 4.43 2.83 4.48
C LYS A 73 4.90 1.38 4.26
N GLU A 74 6.07 1.18 3.66
CA GLU A 74 6.69 -0.14 3.46
C GLU A 74 6.88 -0.96 4.75
N ASN A 75 7.00 -0.31 5.91
CA ASN A 75 7.08 -0.98 7.21
C ASN A 75 5.88 -1.90 7.51
N TYR A 76 4.72 -1.65 6.91
CA TYR A 76 3.54 -2.51 7.06
C TYR A 76 3.71 -3.85 6.32
N LEU A 77 4.52 -3.89 5.25
CA LEU A 77 4.83 -5.13 4.53
C LEU A 77 5.88 -5.98 5.26
N ASN A 78 6.73 -5.34 6.07
CA ASN A 78 7.73 -6.02 6.91
C ASN A 78 7.12 -6.63 8.19
N ASN A 79 5.82 -6.43 8.43
CA ASN A 79 5.12 -7.04 9.54
C ASN A 79 5.00 -8.56 9.32
N PRO A 80 5.32 -9.41 10.33
CA PRO A 80 5.16 -10.86 10.24
C PRO A 80 3.79 -11.34 9.74
N ALA A 81 2.71 -10.59 10.02
CA ALA A 81 1.38 -10.89 9.51
C ALA A 81 1.27 -10.71 7.98
N ALA A 82 1.85 -9.64 7.43
CA ALA A 82 1.87 -9.39 5.99
C ALA A 82 2.75 -10.41 5.27
N ILE A 83 3.91 -10.76 5.85
CA ILE A 83 4.78 -11.82 5.36
C ILE A 83 4.02 -13.15 5.31
N ARG A 84 3.30 -13.49 6.38
CA ARG A 84 2.50 -14.72 6.43
C ARG A 84 1.42 -14.76 5.34
N ILE A 85 0.76 -13.63 5.06
CA ILE A 85 -0.23 -13.55 3.97
C ILE A 85 0.42 -13.93 2.64
N VAL A 86 1.61 -13.41 2.33
CA VAL A 86 2.34 -13.75 1.09
C VAL A 86 2.72 -15.24 1.08
N LEU A 87 3.25 -15.75 2.19
CA LEU A 87 3.66 -17.15 2.32
C LEU A 87 2.48 -18.12 2.14
N GLU A 88 1.29 -17.78 2.64
CA GLU A 88 0.06 -18.58 2.44
C GLU A 88 -0.41 -18.62 0.98
N LYS A 89 -0.01 -17.64 0.16
CA LYS A 89 -0.29 -17.62 -1.29
C LYS A 89 0.73 -18.40 -2.09
N LEU A 90 1.96 -18.55 -1.59
CA LEU A 90 2.98 -19.41 -2.19
C LEU A 90 2.55 -20.87 -2.00
N THR A 91 2.45 -21.61 -3.10
CA THR A 91 2.17 -23.06 -3.05
C THR A 91 3.30 -23.80 -2.31
N PRO A 92 3.03 -24.96 -1.68
CA PRO A 92 4.03 -25.75 -0.96
C PRO A 92 5.26 -26.12 -1.81
N SER A 93 5.11 -26.12 -3.13
CA SER A 93 6.17 -26.33 -4.13
C SER A 93 7.32 -25.32 -4.01
N TYR A 94 7.02 -24.09 -3.57
CA TYR A 94 8.01 -23.00 -3.43
C TYR A 94 8.53 -22.83 -2.00
N THR A 95 7.92 -23.52 -1.01
CA THR A 95 8.30 -23.45 0.41
C THR A 95 9.29 -24.54 0.81
N ARG A 96 9.62 -25.47 -0.10
CA ARG A 96 10.69 -26.47 0.04
C ARG A 96 11.91 -26.05 -0.78
N ALA A 97 12.73 -25.18 -0.22
CA ALA A 97 14.12 -24.97 -0.63
C ALA A 97 15.00 -25.13 0.61
#